data_AF-A0A6S7LGI0-F1
#
_entry.id   AF-A0A6S7LGI0-F1
#
_cell.length_a   1.000
_cell.length_b   1.000
_cell.length_c   1.000
_cell.angle_alpha   90.00
_cell.angle_beta   90.00
_cell.angle_gamma   90.00
#
_symmetry.space_group_name_H-M   'P 1'
#
loop_
_entity.id
_entity.type
_entity.pdbx_description
1 polymer ?
#
loop_
_entity_poly.entity_id
_entity_poly.type
_entity_poly.pdbx_seq_one_letter_code
_entity_poly.pdbx_strand_id
1 'polypeptide(L)'
;MVDGIVTEYLYINRGTVLGPVLFSIMVDDIKTADPSNALVKFADDLTLGVPGNESGDTSRSEAACLQDWAEENRMPLNLEKTYEMVVRRHTSVVLPELIPSIKRKTWLKLLGVTLQDNPCNWDLHFEEMLKKASGRMYIMRVCKYYGLSIKQLDLLFDSLIMSIFTFAIELWGCAYDGKYLNQIDKFIKRAHKNGYISKRTHIKEIRDKRDKKLWNKITLTEENALLELLPEKKK
;
A
#
# COMPACT_ATOMS: atom_id res chain seq x y z
N MET A 1 -21.03 17.28 19.05
CA MET A 1 -21.39 18.34 20.01
C MET A 1 -20.11 18.82 20.67
N VAL A 2 -19.69 20.05 20.41
CA VAL A 2 -18.73 20.78 21.24
C VAL A 2 -19.54 21.95 21.80
N ASP A 3 -19.58 22.10 23.13
CA ASP A 3 -20.31 23.17 23.82
C ASP A 3 -21.82 23.27 23.54
N GLY A 4 -22.51 22.15 23.30
CA GLY A 4 -23.97 22.13 23.11
C GLY A 4 -24.45 22.72 21.78
N ILE A 5 -23.53 23.09 20.88
CA ILE A 5 -23.87 23.53 19.52
C ILE A 5 -23.97 22.28 18.62
N VAL A 6 -25.17 22.06 18.09
CA VAL A 6 -25.43 21.09 17.01
C VAL A 6 -25.38 21.85 15.70
N THR A 7 -24.26 21.77 14.99
CA THR A 7 -24.12 22.33 13.64
C THR A 7 -24.70 21.38 12.61
N GLU A 8 -25.34 21.90 11.56
CA GLU A 8 -25.74 21.09 10.42
C GLU A 8 -24.51 20.46 9.73
N TYR A 9 -24.67 19.24 9.21
CA TYR A 9 -23.64 18.58 8.42
C TYR A 9 -23.43 19.35 7.11
N LEU A 10 -22.27 19.98 6.97
CA LEU A 10 -21.88 20.68 5.77
C LEU A 10 -21.17 19.72 4.81
N TYR A 11 -21.63 19.69 3.55
CA TYR A 11 -20.93 18.98 2.49
C TYR A 11 -19.66 19.76 2.11
N ILE A 12 -18.51 19.13 2.30
CA ILE A 12 -17.23 19.67 1.82
C ILE A 12 -17.12 19.37 0.32
N ASN A 13 -17.06 20.43 -0.48
CA ASN A 13 -16.85 20.28 -1.92
C ASN A 13 -15.46 19.73 -2.23
N ARG A 14 -15.40 18.75 -3.13
CA ARG A 14 -14.14 18.22 -3.68
C ARG A 14 -13.37 19.35 -4.36
N GLY A 15 -12.07 19.46 -4.06
CA GLY A 15 -11.19 20.50 -4.62
C GLY A 15 -10.99 21.74 -3.74
N THR A 16 -11.58 21.76 -2.54
CA THR A 16 -11.23 22.77 -1.53
C THR A 16 -9.86 22.46 -0.90
N VAL A 17 -9.09 23.52 -0.60
CA VAL A 17 -7.77 23.37 0.05
C VAL A 17 -7.88 22.79 1.46
N LEU A 18 -8.95 23.14 2.19
CA LEU A 18 -9.18 22.68 3.56
C LEU A 18 -9.89 21.33 3.63
N GLY A 19 -10.51 20.86 2.55
CA GLY A 19 -11.33 19.66 2.58
C GLY A 19 -10.60 18.41 3.10
N PRO A 20 -9.38 18.10 2.63
CA PRO A 20 -8.60 16.97 3.14
C PRO A 20 -8.29 17.09 4.64
N VAL A 21 -7.93 18.28 5.12
CA VAL A 21 -7.58 18.50 6.53
C VAL A 21 -8.79 18.33 7.44
N LEU A 22 -9.93 18.93 7.05
CA LEU A 22 -11.18 18.80 7.79
C LEU A 22 -11.66 17.35 7.82
N PHE A 23 -11.52 16.63 6.70
CA PHE A 23 -11.83 15.20 6.66
C PHE A 23 -10.92 14.40 7.61
N SER A 24 -9.61 14.66 7.63
CA SER A 24 -8.68 14.02 8.56
C SER A 24 -9.05 14.27 10.02
N ILE A 25 -9.44 15.50 10.38
CA ILE A 25 -9.89 15.84 11.75
C ILE A 25 -11.19 15.08 12.08
N MET A 26 -12.12 14.99 11.12
CA MET A 26 -13.39 14.30 11.32
C MET A 26 -13.22 12.82 11.61
N VAL A 27 -12.28 12.14 10.94
CA VAL A 27 -12.04 10.69 11.12
C VAL A 27 -11.00 10.39 12.20
N ASP A 28 -10.45 11.39 12.88
CA ASP A 28 -9.36 11.23 13.85
C ASP A 28 -9.81 10.50 15.13
N ASP A 29 -11.06 10.69 15.54
CA ASP A 29 -11.66 10.10 16.72
C ASP A 29 -11.99 8.59 16.57
N ILE A 30 -12.00 8.04 15.35
CA ILE A 30 -12.11 6.58 15.12
C ILE A 30 -10.96 5.88 15.86
N LYS A 31 -11.28 4.94 16.75
CA LYS A 31 -10.28 4.16 17.50
C LYS A 31 -10.64 2.69 17.44
N THR A 32 -9.64 1.84 17.69
CA THR A 32 -9.88 0.42 17.91
C THR A 32 -10.62 0.22 19.24
N ALA A 33 -11.52 -0.76 19.27
CA ALA A 33 -12.16 -1.18 20.50
C ALA A 33 -11.17 -1.94 21.42
N ASP A 34 -10.28 -2.73 20.82
CA ASP A 34 -9.21 -3.45 21.51
C ASP A 34 -7.86 -2.74 21.31
N PRO A 35 -7.11 -2.42 22.38
CA PRO A 35 -5.78 -1.80 22.29
C PRO A 35 -4.71 -2.64 21.59
N SER A 36 -4.92 -3.95 21.44
CA SER A 36 -4.01 -4.86 20.73
C SER A 36 -4.17 -4.81 19.21
N ASN A 37 -5.26 -4.21 18.72
CA ASN A 37 -5.52 -4.02 17.29
C ASN A 37 -4.81 -2.78 16.76
N ALA A 38 -4.46 -2.80 15.48
CA ALA A 38 -3.85 -1.68 14.79
C ALA A 38 -4.84 -1.07 13.78
N LEU A 39 -5.08 0.23 13.86
CA LEU A 39 -5.88 0.97 12.88
C LEU A 39 -4.99 1.93 12.10
N VAL A 40 -4.94 1.75 10.77
CA VAL A 40 -4.25 2.66 9.86
C VAL A 40 -5.29 3.41 9.04
N LYS A 41 -5.19 4.75 9.04
CA LYS A 41 -6.09 5.64 8.31
C LYS A 41 -5.32 6.36 7.20
N PHE A 42 -5.85 6.36 5.98
CA PHE A 42 -5.31 7.11 4.86
C PHE A 42 -6.44 7.66 4.00
N ALA A 43 -6.76 8.95 4.15
CA ALA A 43 -7.98 9.51 3.57
C ALA A 43 -9.18 8.60 3.92
N ASP A 44 -10.00 8.22 2.93
CA ASP A 44 -11.15 7.34 3.10
C ASP A 44 -10.80 5.84 3.27
N ASP A 45 -9.54 5.45 3.03
CA ASP A 45 -9.09 4.07 3.24
C ASP A 45 -8.76 3.84 4.73
N LEU A 46 -9.51 2.95 5.36
CA LEU A 46 -9.28 2.46 6.72
C LEU A 46 -8.82 1.00 6.66
N THR A 47 -7.74 0.67 7.35
CA THR A 47 -7.24 -0.71 7.48
C THR A 47 -7.11 -1.09 8.95
N LEU A 48 -7.90 -2.07 9.36
CA LEU A 48 -7.84 -2.67 10.69
C LEU A 48 -7.02 -3.96 10.63
N GLY A 49 -5.96 -4.03 11.42
CA GLY A 49 -5.16 -5.23 11.66
C GLY A 49 -5.51 -5.83 13.02
N VAL A 50 -5.99 -7.08 13.00
CA VAL A 50 -6.27 -7.86 14.21
C VAL A 50 -5.22 -8.96 14.34
N PRO A 51 -4.40 -8.96 15.40
CA PRO A 51 -3.43 -10.02 15.62
C PRO A 51 -4.17 -11.32 15.97
N GLY A 52 -3.88 -12.40 15.25
CA GLY A 52 -4.36 -13.73 15.62
C GLY A 52 -3.64 -14.23 16.87
N ASN A 53 -4.27 -14.10 18.03
CA ASN A 53 -3.75 -14.55 19.32
C ASN A 53 -4.71 -15.58 19.98
N GLU A 54 -4.25 -16.24 21.04
CA GLU A 54 -5.04 -17.24 21.77
C GLU A 54 -6.24 -16.62 22.52
N SER A 55 -6.22 -15.31 22.75
CA SER A 55 -7.29 -14.55 23.42
C SER A 55 -8.57 -14.41 22.58
N GLY A 56 -8.55 -14.82 21.31
CA GLY A 56 -9.72 -14.87 20.45
C GLY A 56 -9.71 -13.82 19.34
N ASP A 57 -10.65 -13.97 18.41
CA ASP A 57 -10.80 -13.07 17.28
C ASP A 57 -11.71 -11.88 17.64
N THR A 58 -11.15 -10.66 17.62
CA THR A 58 -11.89 -9.41 17.85
C THR A 58 -12.40 -8.76 16.56
N SER A 59 -12.16 -9.37 15.40
CA SER A 59 -12.45 -8.74 14.10
C SER A 59 -13.94 -8.40 13.93
N ARG A 60 -14.83 -9.26 14.42
CA ARG A 60 -16.29 -9.03 14.36
C ARG A 60 -16.74 -7.88 15.26
N SER A 61 -16.24 -7.81 16.50
CA SER A 61 -16.61 -6.73 17.43
C SER A 61 -16.08 -5.39 16.93
N GLU A 62 -14.85 -5.36 16.40
CA GLU A 62 -14.29 -4.15 15.80
C GLU A 62 -15.06 -3.68 14.57
N ALA A 63 -15.45 -4.61 13.69
CA ALA A 63 -16.26 -4.28 12.53
C ALA A 63 -17.65 -3.72 12.92
N ALA A 64 -18.23 -4.20 14.02
CA ALA A 64 -19.47 -3.66 14.57
C ALA A 64 -19.26 -2.25 15.13
N CYS A 65 -18.23 -2.03 15.96
CA CYS A 65 -17.91 -0.70 16.49
C CYS A 65 -17.64 0.32 15.38
N LEU A 66 -16.97 -0.09 14.29
CA LEU A 66 -16.73 0.78 13.14
C LEU A 66 -18.03 1.11 12.37
N GLN A 67 -18.97 0.16 12.30
CA GLN A 67 -20.30 0.39 11.70
C GLN A 67 -21.11 1.36 12.55
N ASP A 68 -21.15 1.18 13.86
CA ASP A 68 -21.85 2.07 14.79
C ASP A 68 -21.31 3.50 14.69
N TRP A 69 -19.98 3.66 14.74
CA TRP A 69 -19.36 4.98 14.59
C TRP A 69 -19.68 5.62 13.23
N ALA A 70 -19.67 4.84 12.16
CA ALA A 70 -20.02 5.31 10.82
C ALA A 70 -21.48 5.77 10.71
N GLU A 71 -22.41 5.08 11.37
CA GLU A 71 -23.82 5.47 11.44
C GLU A 71 -24.02 6.75 12.27
N GLU A 72 -23.41 6.84 13.45
CA GLU A 72 -23.44 8.02 14.31
C GLU A 72 -22.91 9.27 13.59
N ASN A 73 -21.84 9.11 12.80
CA ASN A 73 -21.21 10.20 12.07
C ASN A 73 -21.77 10.43 10.66
N ARG A 74 -22.84 9.72 10.27
CA ARG A 74 -23.48 9.81 8.95
C ARG A 74 -22.52 9.57 7.78
N MET A 75 -21.56 8.67 7.96
CA MET A 75 -20.57 8.26 6.97
C MET A 75 -20.72 6.77 6.67
N PRO A 76 -21.71 6.38 5.85
CA PRO A 76 -21.99 4.98 5.61
C PRO A 76 -20.79 4.26 5.01
N LEU A 77 -20.41 3.13 5.60
CA LEU A 77 -19.33 2.29 5.10
C LEU A 77 -19.71 1.71 3.73
N ASN A 78 -18.75 1.72 2.80
CA ASN A 78 -18.93 1.04 1.53
C ASN A 78 -18.61 -0.45 1.68
N LEU A 79 -19.60 -1.23 2.11
CA LEU A 79 -19.45 -2.67 2.33
C LEU A 79 -19.11 -3.44 1.04
N GLU A 80 -19.47 -2.93 -0.15
CA GLU A 80 -19.06 -3.53 -1.43
C GLU A 80 -17.55 -3.41 -1.70
N LYS A 81 -16.90 -2.41 -1.09
CA LYS A 81 -15.46 -2.19 -1.16
C LYS A 81 -14.72 -2.64 0.10
N THR A 82 -15.44 -3.07 1.12
CA THR A 82 -14.86 -3.57 2.37
C THR A 82 -14.62 -5.06 2.25
N TYR A 83 -13.38 -5.48 2.50
CA TYR A 83 -12.96 -6.86 2.38
C TYR A 83 -12.09 -7.25 3.56
N GLU A 84 -12.19 -8.50 3.97
CA GLU A 84 -11.30 -9.09 4.96
C GLU A 84 -10.31 -10.05 4.29
N MET A 85 -9.11 -10.15 4.85
CA MET A 85 -8.09 -11.10 4.44
C MET A 85 -7.41 -11.66 5.67
N VAL A 86 -7.33 -12.98 5.76
CA VAL A 86 -6.67 -13.66 6.86
C VAL A 86 -5.28 -14.07 6.42
N VAL A 87 -4.27 -13.50 7.07
CA VAL A 87 -2.85 -13.84 6.85
C VAL A 87 -2.44 -14.90 7.87
N ARG A 88 -1.90 -16.03 7.40
CA ARG A 88 -1.49 -17.13 8.29
C ARG A 88 -0.17 -17.74 7.85
N ARG A 89 0.65 -18.15 8.83
CA ARG A 89 1.90 -18.88 8.61
C ARG A 89 2.00 -20.04 9.60
N HIS A 90 1.92 -21.26 9.09
CA HIS A 90 2.13 -22.51 9.85
C HIS A 90 1.52 -22.50 11.26
N THR A 91 0.20 -22.38 11.34
CA THR A 91 -0.55 -22.38 12.61
C THR A 91 -1.66 -23.42 12.59
N SER A 92 -1.93 -24.02 13.75
CA SER A 92 -3.09 -24.89 14.03
C SER A 92 -4.32 -24.11 14.48
N VAL A 93 -4.22 -22.79 14.66
CA VAL A 93 -5.33 -21.92 15.06
C VAL A 93 -6.43 -21.99 13.99
N VAL A 94 -7.66 -22.20 14.46
CA VAL A 94 -8.85 -22.27 13.61
C VAL A 94 -9.05 -20.92 12.90
N LEU A 95 -9.51 -20.97 11.64
CA LEU A 95 -9.82 -19.76 10.89
C LEU A 95 -10.89 -18.95 11.63
N PRO A 96 -10.72 -17.62 11.74
CA PRO A 96 -11.76 -16.73 12.25
C PRO A 96 -13.08 -16.92 11.49
N GLU A 97 -14.21 -16.73 12.18
CA GLU A 97 -15.51 -16.68 11.51
C GLU A 97 -15.56 -15.55 10.48
N LEU A 98 -16.43 -15.66 9.48
CA LEU A 98 -16.63 -14.60 8.51
C LEU A 98 -17.34 -13.41 9.19
N ILE A 99 -16.87 -12.19 8.96
CA ILE A 99 -17.58 -11.00 9.45
C ILE A 99 -18.85 -10.82 8.61
N PRO A 100 -20.03 -10.61 9.24
CA PRO A 100 -21.27 -10.38 8.51
C PRO A 100 -21.12 -9.25 7.49
N SER A 101 -21.66 -9.44 6.28
CA SER A 101 -21.69 -8.47 5.19
C SER A 101 -20.32 -8.08 4.59
N ILE A 102 -19.20 -8.64 5.08
CA ILE A 102 -17.86 -8.43 4.54
C ILE A 102 -17.40 -9.69 3.81
N LYS A 103 -16.83 -9.53 2.61
CA LYS A 103 -16.34 -10.65 1.80
C LYS A 103 -14.89 -10.97 2.16
N ARG A 104 -14.58 -12.23 2.44
CA ARG A 104 -13.21 -12.73 2.61
C ARG A 104 -12.52 -12.94 1.26
N LYS A 105 -11.29 -12.42 1.12
CA LYS A 105 -10.41 -12.61 -0.04
C LYS A 105 -9.05 -13.15 0.38
N THR A 106 -8.36 -13.78 -0.56
CA THR A 106 -6.97 -14.23 -0.41
C THR A 106 -5.95 -13.14 -0.78
N TRP A 107 -6.42 -11.98 -1.22
CA TRP A 107 -5.60 -10.82 -1.56
C TRP A 107 -6.37 -9.52 -1.34
N LEU A 108 -5.64 -8.46 -1.02
CA LEU A 108 -6.16 -7.11 -0.89
C LEU A 108 -5.21 -6.12 -1.55
N LYS A 109 -5.76 -5.00 -2.01
CA LYS A 109 -4.96 -3.91 -2.55
C LYS A 109 -5.02 -2.71 -1.61
N LEU A 110 -3.91 -2.39 -0.96
CA LEU A 110 -3.77 -1.30 -0.01
C LEU A 110 -2.84 -0.24 -0.59
N LEU A 111 -3.33 0.99 -0.74
CA LEU A 111 -2.54 2.14 -1.22
C LEU A 111 -1.74 1.88 -2.51
N GLY A 112 -2.27 1.03 -3.40
CA GLY A 112 -1.62 0.67 -4.67
C GLY A 112 -0.73 -0.57 -4.63
N VAL A 113 -0.49 -1.17 -3.47
CA VAL A 113 0.25 -2.43 -3.29
C VAL A 113 -0.74 -3.58 -3.11
N THR A 114 -0.49 -4.70 -3.77
CA THR A 114 -1.35 -5.89 -3.69
C THR A 114 -0.72 -6.90 -2.74
N LEU A 115 -1.36 -7.16 -1.62
CA LEU A 115 -0.94 -8.13 -0.60
C LEU A 115 -1.71 -9.43 -0.79
N GLN A 116 -1.08 -10.55 -0.45
CA GLN A 116 -1.69 -11.88 -0.48
C GLN A 116 -1.69 -12.49 0.92
N ASP A 117 -2.58 -13.45 1.12
CA ASP A 117 -2.73 -14.26 2.35
C ASP A 117 -1.41 -14.93 2.79
N ASN A 118 -0.57 -15.34 1.83
CA ASN A 118 0.82 -15.67 2.06
C ASN A 118 1.69 -14.40 1.95
N PRO A 119 2.29 -13.91 3.04
CA PRO A 119 3.05 -12.65 3.05
C PRO A 119 4.36 -12.73 2.24
N CYS A 120 4.83 -13.94 1.93
CA CYS A 120 6.00 -14.15 1.07
C CYS A 120 5.63 -14.25 -0.41
N ASN A 121 4.33 -14.29 -0.76
CA ASN A 121 3.86 -14.36 -2.13
C ASN A 121 3.55 -12.97 -2.68
N TRP A 122 4.26 -12.59 -3.74
CA TRP A 122 4.14 -11.31 -4.41
C TRP A 122 3.76 -11.47 -5.89
N ASP A 123 3.33 -12.67 -6.30
CA ASP A 123 3.04 -12.99 -7.70
C ASP A 123 1.97 -12.07 -8.27
N LEU A 124 0.86 -11.89 -7.56
CA LEU A 124 -0.24 -11.06 -8.06
C LEU A 124 0.19 -9.60 -8.21
N HIS A 125 0.88 -9.05 -7.20
CA HIS A 125 1.41 -7.69 -7.27
C HIS A 125 2.40 -7.52 -8.43
N PHE A 126 3.32 -8.47 -8.56
CA PHE A 126 4.36 -8.43 -9.57
C PHE A 126 3.79 -8.54 -10.98
N GLU A 127 2.83 -9.44 -11.21
CA GLU A 127 2.15 -9.60 -12.50
C GLU A 127 1.39 -8.33 -12.90
N GLU A 128 0.62 -7.73 -11.99
CA GLU A 128 -0.07 -6.46 -12.23
C GLU A 128 0.90 -5.33 -12.57
N MET A 129 2.00 -5.24 -11.81
CA MET A 129 3.07 -4.27 -12.00
C MET A 129 3.75 -4.45 -13.37
N LEU A 130 4.14 -5.69 -13.71
CA LEU A 130 4.81 -6.02 -14.96
C LEU A 130 3.88 -5.80 -16.17
N LYS A 131 2.59 -6.09 -16.03
CA LYS A 131 1.57 -5.82 -17.05
C LYS A 131 1.46 -4.32 -17.33
N LYS A 132 1.40 -3.48 -16.28
CA LYS A 132 1.40 -2.01 -16.42
C LYS A 132 2.66 -1.51 -17.11
N ALA A 133 3.83 -1.97 -16.67
CA ALA A 133 5.12 -1.58 -17.26
C ALA A 133 5.23 -2.02 -18.73
N SER A 134 4.78 -3.24 -19.05
CA SER A 134 4.77 -3.77 -20.42
C SER A 134 3.84 -2.98 -21.33
N GLY A 135 2.66 -2.55 -20.85
CA GLY A 135 1.78 -1.65 -21.60
C GLY A 135 2.45 -0.33 -21.97
N ARG A 136 3.26 0.23 -21.07
CA ARG A 136 3.98 1.50 -21.29
C ARG A 136 5.18 1.38 -22.26
N MET A 137 5.66 0.17 -22.56
CA MET A 137 6.69 -0.02 -23.59
C MET A 137 6.22 0.34 -25.00
N TYR A 138 4.91 0.27 -25.27
CA TYR A 138 4.37 0.74 -26.54
C TYR A 138 4.58 2.25 -26.71
N ILE A 139 4.37 3.03 -25.64
CA ILE A 139 4.62 4.47 -25.62
C ILE A 139 6.08 4.76 -25.99
N MET A 140 7.04 4.02 -25.41
CA MET A 140 8.47 4.16 -25.72
C MET A 140 8.77 3.92 -27.21
N ARG A 141 8.12 2.92 -27.81
CA ARG A 141 8.27 2.62 -29.24
C ARG A 141 7.75 3.77 -30.10
N VAL A 142 6.56 4.28 -29.78
CA VAL A 142 5.92 5.38 -30.52
C VAL A 142 6.77 6.65 -30.41
N CYS A 143 7.18 7.03 -29.21
CA CYS A 143 8.02 8.20 -28.99
C CYS A 143 9.35 8.10 -29.75
N LYS A 144 9.99 6.93 -29.76
CA LYS A 144 11.21 6.72 -30.54
C LYS A 144 10.96 6.85 -32.04
N TYR A 145 9.85 6.33 -32.54
CA TYR A 145 9.47 6.44 -33.95
C TYR A 145 9.31 7.90 -34.39
N TYR A 146 8.73 8.75 -33.53
CA TYR A 146 8.61 10.19 -33.76
C TYR A 146 9.91 10.99 -33.51
N GLY A 147 11.05 10.32 -33.32
CA GLY A 147 12.35 10.97 -33.30
C GLY A 147 12.76 11.59 -31.96
N LEU A 148 12.14 11.20 -30.84
CA LEU A 148 12.61 11.66 -29.53
C LEU A 148 14.08 11.24 -29.30
N SER A 149 14.86 12.17 -28.77
CA SER A 149 16.26 11.94 -28.43
C SER A 149 16.39 10.89 -27.33
N ILE A 150 17.54 10.21 -27.26
CA ILE A 150 17.78 9.19 -26.22
C ILE A 150 17.62 9.75 -24.80
N LYS A 151 18.01 11.01 -24.57
CA LYS A 151 17.86 11.69 -23.28
C LYS A 151 16.39 11.89 -22.88
N GLN A 152 15.53 12.22 -23.86
CA GLN A 152 14.09 12.34 -23.62
C GLN A 152 13.45 10.98 -23.39
N LEU A 153 13.89 9.95 -24.10
CA LEU A 153 13.44 8.57 -23.89
C LEU A 153 13.87 8.04 -22.52
N ASP A 154 15.09 8.33 -22.05
CA ASP A 154 15.53 8.02 -20.69
C ASP A 154 14.58 8.63 -19.65
N LEU A 155 14.28 9.94 -19.75
CA LEU A 155 13.37 10.62 -18.83
C LEU A 155 11.95 10.04 -18.87
N LEU A 156 11.44 9.71 -20.06
CA LEU A 156 10.14 9.06 -20.21
C LEU A 156 10.14 7.65 -19.62
N PHE A 157 11.21 6.88 -19.82
CA PHE A 157 11.34 5.56 -19.26
C PHE A 157 11.36 5.61 -17.72
N ASP A 158 12.10 6.56 -17.15
CA ASP A 158 12.19 6.71 -15.71
C ASP A 158 10.84 7.13 -15.10
N SER A 159 10.18 8.12 -15.71
CA SER A 159 8.90 8.66 -15.24
C SER A 159 7.72 7.71 -15.44
N LEU A 160 7.69 6.93 -16.53
CA LEU A 160 6.57 6.06 -16.87
C LEU A 160 6.81 4.60 -16.47
N ILE A 161 8.02 4.08 -16.50
CA ILE A 161 8.27 2.65 -16.28
C ILE A 161 9.02 2.42 -14.98
N MET A 162 10.15 3.10 -14.74
CA MET A 162 10.88 2.92 -13.48
C MET A 162 10.07 3.38 -12.27
N SER A 163 9.23 4.40 -12.42
CA SER A 163 8.30 4.81 -11.35
C SER A 163 7.36 3.68 -10.91
N ILE A 164 6.95 2.78 -11.82
CA ILE A 164 6.16 1.60 -11.47
C ILE A 164 7.00 0.62 -10.65
N PHE A 165 8.19 0.25 -11.15
CA PHE A 165 9.06 -0.74 -10.51
C PHE A 165 9.68 -0.25 -9.20
N THR A 166 9.65 1.05 -8.95
CA THR A 166 10.21 1.62 -7.74
C THR A 166 9.15 2.07 -6.75
N PHE A 167 7.86 1.99 -7.11
CA PHE A 167 6.79 2.27 -6.16
C PHE A 167 6.74 1.17 -5.08
N ALA A 168 6.90 1.56 -3.81
CA ALA A 168 6.91 0.67 -2.63
C ALA A 168 7.92 -0.49 -2.72
N ILE A 169 9.02 -0.33 -3.45
CA ILE A 169 10.04 -1.37 -3.64
C ILE A 169 10.70 -1.79 -2.32
N GLU A 170 10.71 -0.91 -1.33
CA GLU A 170 11.19 -1.18 0.03
C GLU A 170 10.34 -2.22 0.76
N LEU A 171 9.09 -2.44 0.33
CA LEU A 171 8.16 -3.41 0.90
C LEU A 171 8.19 -4.75 0.16
N TRP A 172 7.95 -4.72 -1.16
CA TRP A 172 7.84 -5.96 -1.95
C TRP A 172 9.19 -6.41 -2.54
N GLY A 173 10.18 -5.51 -2.63
CA GLY A 173 11.51 -5.81 -3.18
C GLY A 173 12.37 -6.71 -2.29
N CYS A 174 11.97 -6.95 -1.04
CA CYS A 174 12.55 -7.97 -0.16
C CYS A 174 12.16 -9.41 -0.56
N ALA A 175 11.21 -9.56 -1.50
CA ALA A 175 10.81 -10.85 -2.01
C ALA A 175 11.95 -11.55 -2.77
N TYR A 176 11.76 -12.83 -3.09
CA TYR A 176 12.78 -13.68 -3.70
C TYR A 176 13.44 -13.06 -4.96
N ASP A 177 14.65 -12.49 -4.77
CA ASP A 177 15.46 -11.76 -5.77
C ASP A 177 15.46 -12.48 -7.13
N GLY A 178 15.67 -13.81 -7.07
CA GLY A 178 15.80 -14.66 -8.24
C GLY A 178 14.57 -14.70 -9.14
N LYS A 179 13.37 -14.58 -8.56
CA LYS A 179 12.09 -14.67 -9.28
C LYS A 179 11.63 -13.32 -9.79
N TYR A 180 11.67 -12.27 -8.98
CA TYR A 180 11.05 -10.99 -9.33
C TYR A 180 12.06 -9.99 -9.91
N LEU A 181 13.15 -9.70 -9.19
CA LEU A 181 14.12 -8.66 -9.59
C LEU A 181 14.82 -9.02 -10.91
N ASN A 182 15.16 -10.30 -11.10
CA ASN A 182 15.73 -10.78 -12.36
C ASN A 182 14.82 -10.55 -13.57
N GLN A 183 13.50 -10.61 -13.39
CA GLN A 183 12.55 -10.35 -14.49
C GLN A 183 12.52 -8.85 -14.84
N ILE A 184 12.63 -7.97 -13.85
CA ILE A 184 12.76 -6.52 -14.07
C ILE A 184 14.09 -6.21 -14.77
N ASP A 185 15.20 -6.81 -14.35
CA ASP A 185 16.49 -6.62 -15.02
C ASP A 185 16.47 -7.12 -16.48
N LYS A 186 15.79 -8.23 -16.76
CA LYS A 186 15.54 -8.69 -18.14
C LYS A 186 14.69 -7.68 -18.92
N PHE A 187 13.69 -7.08 -18.29
CA PHE A 187 12.86 -6.03 -18.88
C PHE A 187 13.70 -4.78 -19.22
N ILE A 188 14.52 -4.29 -18.30
CA ILE A 188 15.42 -3.14 -18.49
C ILE A 188 16.45 -3.45 -19.58
N LYS A 189 17.02 -4.66 -19.59
CA LYS A 189 17.92 -5.12 -20.66
C LYS A 189 17.26 -5.07 -22.04
N ARG A 190 16.00 -5.46 -22.14
CA ARG A 190 15.21 -5.36 -23.39
C ARG A 190 14.99 -3.90 -23.79
N ALA A 191 14.66 -3.01 -22.86
CA ALA A 191 14.52 -1.57 -23.13
C ALA A 191 15.81 -0.95 -23.65
N HIS A 192 16.95 -1.30 -23.05
CA HIS A 192 18.27 -0.87 -23.52
C HIS A 192 18.60 -1.42 -24.90
N LYS A 193 18.35 -2.71 -25.16
CA LYS A 193 18.57 -3.32 -26.48
C LYS A 193 17.76 -2.62 -27.58
N ASN A 194 16.54 -2.20 -27.26
CA ASN A 194 15.69 -1.46 -28.19
C ASN A 194 16.06 0.03 -28.30
N GLY A 195 17.08 0.49 -27.58
CA GLY A 195 17.54 1.87 -27.55
C GLY A 195 16.47 2.83 -27.03
N TYR A 196 15.72 2.42 -26.00
CA TYR A 196 14.82 3.30 -25.25
C TYR A 196 15.52 3.95 -24.07
N ILE A 197 16.63 3.37 -23.62
CA ILE A 197 17.45 3.91 -22.53
C ILE A 197 18.93 3.89 -22.90
N SER A 198 19.69 4.86 -22.42
CA SER A 198 21.13 5.02 -22.67
C SER A 198 22.00 4.14 -21.78
N LYS A 199 21.53 3.83 -20.56
CA LYS A 199 22.27 3.04 -19.56
C LYS A 199 21.36 2.01 -18.92
N ARG A 200 21.96 0.90 -18.50
CA ARG A 200 21.26 -0.10 -17.68
C ARG A 200 21.46 0.21 -16.23
N THR A 201 20.40 0.06 -15.46
CA THR A 201 20.43 0.12 -14.00
C THR A 201 19.94 -1.21 -13.46
N HIS A 202 20.66 -1.79 -12.50
CA HIS A 202 20.23 -2.99 -11.83
C HIS A 202 19.18 -2.62 -10.77
N ILE A 203 18.01 -3.24 -10.84
CA ILE A 203 16.91 -2.91 -9.92
C ILE A 203 17.29 -3.17 -8.46
N LYS A 204 18.15 -4.17 -8.23
CA LYS A 204 18.68 -4.51 -6.91
C LYS A 204 19.45 -3.35 -6.28
N GLU A 205 20.27 -2.64 -7.04
CA GLU A 205 20.99 -1.47 -6.53
C GLU A 205 20.04 -0.33 -6.15
N ILE A 206 18.95 -0.16 -6.90
CA ILE A 206 17.94 0.86 -6.59
C ILE A 206 17.22 0.51 -5.29
N ARG A 207 16.82 -0.75 -5.12
CA ARG A 207 16.23 -1.25 -3.88
C ARG A 207 17.19 -1.03 -2.71
N ASP A 208 18.42 -1.54 -2.79
CA ASP A 208 19.38 -1.47 -1.68
C ASP A 208 19.68 -0.02 -1.27
N LYS A 209 19.72 0.92 -2.23
CA LYS A 209 19.86 2.36 -1.94
C LYS A 209 18.65 2.93 -1.23
N ARG A 210 17.45 2.53 -1.64
CA ARG A 210 16.18 2.99 -1.06
C ARG A 210 15.96 2.43 0.33
N ASP A 211 16.22 1.14 0.54
CA ASP A 211 16.14 0.49 1.85
C ASP A 211 17.09 1.17 2.85
N LYS A 212 18.34 1.42 2.45
CA LYS A 212 19.31 2.17 3.28
C LYS A 212 18.83 3.58 3.59
N LYS A 213 18.27 4.28 2.61
CA LYS A 213 17.74 5.63 2.80
C LYS A 213 16.54 5.63 3.76
N LEU A 214 15.64 4.66 3.63
CA LEU A 214 14.49 4.49 4.52
C LEU A 214 14.96 4.16 5.94
N TRP A 215 15.86 3.19 6.10
CA TRP A 215 16.45 2.83 7.38
C TRP A 215 17.10 4.02 8.09
N ASN A 216 17.93 4.79 7.38
CA ASN A 216 18.56 5.98 7.94
C ASN A 216 17.52 7.03 8.32
N LYS A 217 16.45 7.21 7.53
CA LYS A 217 15.37 8.14 7.87
C LYS A 217 14.64 7.74 9.16
N ILE A 218 14.42 6.44 9.37
CA ILE A 218 13.75 5.93 10.58
C ILE A 218 14.67 6.09 11.80
N THR A 219 15.94 5.70 11.68
CA THR A 219 16.87 5.63 12.82
C THR A 219 17.51 6.96 13.21
N LEU A 220 17.58 7.93 12.30
CA LEU A 220 18.19 9.25 12.56
C LEU A 220 17.16 10.32 12.96
N THR A 221 15.86 10.01 12.94
CA THR A 221 14.80 10.96 13.30
C THR A 221 14.11 10.44 14.55
N GLU A 222 14.28 11.12 15.68
CA GLU A 222 13.75 10.68 16.99
C GLU A 222 12.22 10.58 17.02
N GLU A 223 11.51 11.40 16.25
CA GLU A 223 10.03 11.43 16.15
C GLU A 223 9.48 10.65 14.95
N ASN A 224 10.23 9.68 14.39
CA ASN A 224 9.74 8.94 13.24
C ASN A 224 8.61 7.97 13.64
N ALA A 225 7.42 8.11 13.05
CA ALA A 225 6.28 7.23 13.29
C ALA A 225 6.55 5.73 13.03
N LEU A 226 7.57 5.39 12.25
CA LEU A 226 7.96 4.00 11.98
C LEU A 226 8.97 3.45 13.00
N LEU A 227 9.51 4.28 13.89
CA LEU A 227 10.52 3.88 14.87
C LEU A 227 9.96 2.81 15.82
N GLU A 228 8.71 2.97 16.25
CA GLU A 228 7.98 2.04 17.11
C GLU A 228 7.73 0.67 16.45
N LEU A 229 7.79 0.60 15.11
CA LEU A 229 7.60 -0.63 14.35
C LEU A 229 8.90 -1.42 14.16
N LEU A 230 10.06 -0.86 14.53
CA LEU A 230 11.32 -1.57 14.43
C LEU A 230 11.45 -2.62 15.54
N PRO A 231 12.04 -3.79 15.24
CA PRO A 231 12.31 -4.78 16.27
C PRO A 231 13.28 -4.24 17.31
N GLU A 232 13.14 -4.69 18.56
CA GLU A 232 14.08 -4.34 19.62
C GLU A 232 15.52 -4.66 19.20
N LYS A 233 16.45 -3.74 19.52
CA LYS A 233 17.87 -3.96 19.27
C LYS A 233 18.31 -5.19 20.06
N LYS A 234 18.72 -6.25 19.35
CA LYS A 234 19.38 -7.40 19.98
C LYS A 234 20.62 -6.88 20.74
N LYS A 235 20.62 -7.10 22.05
CA LYS A 235 21.76 -6.84 22.94
C LYS A 235 22.93 -7.74 22.59
#